data_AF-A0A7C8ZHY7-F1
#
_entry.id   AF-A0A7C8ZHY7-F1
#
_cell.length_a   1.000
_cell.length_b   1.000
_cell.length_c   1.000
_cell.angle_alpha   90.00
_cell.angle_beta   90.00
_cell.angle_gamma   90.00
#
_symmetry.space_group_name_H-M   'P 1'
#
loop_
_entity.id
_entity.type
_entity.pdbx_description
1 polymer ?
#
loop_
_entity_poly.entity_id
_entity_poly.type
_entity_poly.pdbx_seq_one_letter_code
_entity_poly.pdbx_strand_id
1 'polypeptide(L)'
;MQYMTNGRYQRADHQAIVNGEHDRMSVAMFFHAENEAKIYPLKVKEGEKPLLEEPITYAEMKRRHTNLYIERTRITKLSEKENWSLEELDRKLAELEQGTNA
;
A
#
# COMPACT_ATOMS: atom_id res chain seq x y z
N MET A 1 -9.32 -2.07 3.17
CA MET A 1 -9.53 -2.83 4.42
C MET A 1 -8.59 -2.41 5.55
N GLN A 2 -7.29 -2.28 5.31
CA GLN A 2 -6.31 -1.92 6.34
C GLN A 2 -6.71 -0.69 7.17
N TYR A 3 -7.04 0.45 6.53
CA TYR A 3 -7.49 1.65 7.24
C TYR A 3 -8.76 1.41 8.08
N MET A 4 -9.81 0.85 7.48
CA MET A 4 -11.10 0.62 8.17
C MET A 4 -11.00 -0.31 9.38
N THR A 5 -10.02 -1.21 9.36
CA THR A 5 -9.81 -2.20 10.43
C THR A 5 -8.69 -1.83 11.40
N ASN A 6 -8.20 -0.59 11.33
CA ASN A 6 -7.07 -0.10 12.11
C ASN A 6 -5.85 -1.04 12.04
N GLY A 7 -5.56 -1.57 10.86
CA GLY A 7 -4.40 -2.44 10.61
C GLY A 7 -4.60 -3.92 10.94
N ARG A 8 -5.75 -4.33 11.48
CA ARG A 8 -6.02 -5.75 11.79
C ARG A 8 -6.00 -6.65 10.56
N TYR A 9 -6.48 -6.15 9.42
CA TYR A 9 -6.30 -6.80 8.13
C TYR A 9 -5.25 -6.06 7.32
N GLN A 10 -4.07 -6.67 7.23
CA GLN A 10 -2.96 -6.14 6.43
C GLN A 10 -3.22 -6.33 4.93
N ARG A 11 -2.56 -5.51 4.11
CA ARG A 11 -2.55 -5.72 2.65
C ARG A 11 -1.79 -7.01 2.37
N ALA A 12 -2.34 -7.84 1.47
CA ALA A 12 -1.66 -9.04 1.02
C ALA A 12 -0.74 -8.69 -0.15
N ASP A 13 0.56 -8.86 0.04
CA ASP A 13 1.51 -8.86 -1.07
C ASP A 13 1.36 -10.18 -1.83
N HIS A 14 1.12 -10.10 -3.13
CA HIS A 14 0.90 -11.26 -3.98
C HIS A 14 1.56 -11.05 -5.34
N GLN A 15 2.08 -12.13 -5.91
CA GLN A 15 2.74 -12.15 -7.21
C GLN A 15 2.28 -13.37 -8.01
N ALA A 16 2.31 -13.25 -9.34
CA ALA A 16 2.12 -14.37 -10.24
C ALA A 16 3.43 -14.61 -11.00
N ILE A 17 3.87 -15.86 -11.04
CA ILE A 17 5.06 -16.28 -11.77
C ILE A 17 4.63 -16.79 -13.14
N VAL A 18 5.38 -16.43 -14.18
CA VAL A 18 5.13 -16.85 -15.57
C VAL A 18 5.39 -18.35 -15.72
N ASN A 19 4.52 -19.05 -16.44
CA ASN A 19 4.73 -20.43 -16.87
C ASN A 19 5.10 -20.43 -18.37
N GLY A 20 6.22 -21.06 -18.72
CA GLY A 20 6.72 -21.11 -20.10
C GLY A 20 6.18 -22.26 -20.95
N GLU A 21 5.42 -23.18 -20.36
CA GLU A 21 4.94 -24.41 -20.98
C GLU A 21 3.41 -24.43 -21.17
N HIS A 22 2.68 -23.70 -20.32
CA HIS A 22 1.23 -23.73 -20.26
C HIS A 22 0.66 -22.33 -20.07
N ASP A 23 -0.52 -22.11 -20.65
CA ASP A 23 -1.27 -20.87 -20.46
C ASP A 23 -1.92 -20.81 -19.08
N ARG A 24 -1.87 -19.63 -18.46
CA ARG A 24 -2.56 -19.34 -17.19
C ARG A 24 -3.63 -18.27 -17.42
N MET A 25 -4.90 -18.64 -17.27
CA MET A 25 -6.02 -17.70 -17.23
C MET A 25 -6.42 -17.40 -15.78
N SER A 26 -6.74 -16.15 -15.46
CA SER A 26 -7.25 -15.76 -14.15
C SER A 26 -8.40 -14.76 -14.28
N VAL A 27 -9.40 -14.92 -13.44
CA VAL A 27 -10.53 -14.00 -13.32
C VAL A 27 -10.54 -13.47 -11.90
N ALA A 28 -10.56 -12.14 -11.76
CA ALA A 28 -10.56 -11.47 -10.47
C ALA A 28 -11.68 -10.43 -10.43
N MET A 29 -12.29 -10.28 -9.25
CA MET A 29 -13.28 -9.25 -8.97
C MET A 29 -12.78 -8.42 -7.79
N PHE A 30 -12.77 -7.10 -7.97
CA PHE A 30 -12.32 -6.16 -6.95
C PHE A 30 -13.50 -5.30 -6.52
N PHE A 31 -13.81 -5.33 -5.22
CA PHE A 31 -14.82 -4.47 -4.64
C PHE A 31 -14.17 -3.23 -4.06
N HIS A 32 -14.66 -2.06 -4.47
CA HIS A 32 -14.23 -0.78 -3.96
C HIS A 32 -15.40 0.02 -3.41
N ALA A 33 -15.09 1.01 -2.57
CA ALA A 33 -16.07 2.00 -2.15
C ALA A 33 -16.32 3.02 -3.27
N GLU A 34 -17.39 3.81 -3.12
CA GLU A 34 -17.63 5.00 -3.95
C GLU A 34 -16.56 6.07 -3.69
N ASN A 35 -16.24 6.89 -4.69
CA ASN A 35 -15.14 7.87 -4.59
C ASN A 35 -15.27 8.84 -3.41
N GLU A 36 -16.50 9.30 -3.11
CA GLU A 36 -16.79 10.22 -2.02
C GLU A 36 -17.00 9.53 -0.66
N ALA A 37 -17.01 8.19 -0.64
CA ALA A 37 -17.17 7.45 0.60
C ALA A 37 -16.02 7.77 1.57
N LYS A 38 -16.37 8.01 2.84
CA LYS A 38 -15.40 8.30 3.90
C LYS A 38 -14.75 7.01 4.39
N ILE A 39 -13.43 6.99 4.43
CA ILE A 39 -12.57 5.90 4.89
C ILE A 39 -11.91 6.35 6.20
N TYR A 40 -12.17 5.61 7.27
CA TYR A 40 -11.61 5.84 8.60
C TYR A 40 -11.67 4.54 9.43
N PRO A 41 -10.88 4.40 10.51
CA PRO A 41 -10.95 3.25 11.40
C PRO A 41 -12.34 3.11 12.05
N LEU A 42 -13.04 2.00 11.79
CA LEU A 42 -14.40 1.77 12.32
C LEU A 42 -14.39 1.35 13.79
N LYS A 43 -13.33 0.67 14.22
CA LYS A 43 -13.15 0.21 15.61
C LYS A 43 -11.67 0.19 15.98
N VAL A 44 -11.29 1.08 16.89
CA VAL A 44 -9.96 1.16 17.51
C VAL A 44 -10.06 0.54 18.90
N LYS A 45 -9.09 -0.29 19.33
CA LYS A 45 -9.13 -0.82 20.72
C LYS A 45 -8.67 0.26 21.70
N GLU A 46 -9.06 0.12 22.96
CA GLU A 46 -8.57 0.96 24.03
C GLU A 46 -7.02 0.90 24.09
N GLY A 47 -6.39 2.07 24.10
CA GLY A 47 -4.93 2.20 24.07
C GLY A 47 -4.27 2.11 22.68
N GLU A 48 -4.99 1.76 21.61
CA GLU A 48 -4.45 1.79 20.25
C GLU A 48 -4.55 3.20 19.65
N LYS A 49 -3.51 3.63 18.92
CA LYS A 49 -3.59 4.83 18.08
C LYS A 49 -4.33 4.52 16.77
N PRO A 50 -5.20 5.43 16.29
CA PRO A 50 -5.83 5.26 14.99
C PRO A 50 -4.80 5.43 13.87
N LEU A 51 -4.88 4.60 12.82
CA LEU A 51 -4.06 4.75 11.61
C LEU A 51 -4.41 5.99 10.78
N LEU A 52 -5.61 6.55 10.97
CA LEU A 52 -6.02 7.83 10.41
C LEU A 52 -6.72 8.60 11.52
N GLU A 53 -6.23 9.79 11.83
CA GLU A 53 -6.86 10.69 12.80
C GLU A 53 -8.17 11.26 12.23
N GLU A 54 -8.15 11.62 10.94
CA GLU A 54 -9.30 12.20 10.24
C GLU A 54 -9.79 11.34 9.07
N PRO A 55 -11.10 11.29 8.79
CA PRO A 55 -11.63 10.57 7.64
C PRO A 55 -11.19 11.17 6.31
N ILE A 56 -10.68 10.32 5.42
CA ILE A 56 -10.34 10.69 4.02
C ILE A 56 -11.39 10.13 3.06
N THR A 57 -11.50 10.65 1.85
CA THR A 57 -12.35 10.04 0.82
C THR A 57 -11.66 8.81 0.21
N TYR A 58 -12.44 7.89 -0.37
CA TYR A 58 -11.87 6.75 -1.11
C TYR A 58 -10.99 7.22 -2.28
N ALA A 59 -11.39 8.28 -2.98
CA ALA A 59 -10.59 8.88 -4.04
C ALA A 59 -9.22 9.37 -3.55
N GLU A 60 -9.18 10.05 -2.40
CA GLU A 60 -7.93 10.50 -1.78
C GLU A 60 -7.07 9.30 -1.33
N MET A 61 -7.69 8.29 -0.71
CA MET A 61 -6.98 7.05 -0.33
C MET A 61 -6.35 6.35 -1.54
N LYS A 62 -7.08 6.27 -2.67
CA LYS A 62 -6.56 5.71 -3.92
C LYS A 62 -5.41 6.56 -4.48
N ARG A 63 -5.52 7.89 -4.43
CA ARG A 63 -4.44 8.80 -4.86
C ARG A 63 -3.17 8.60 -4.04
N ARG A 64 -3.27 8.52 -2.71
CA ARG A 64 -2.14 8.23 -1.82
C ARG A 64 -1.49 6.89 -2.15
N HIS A 65 -2.30 5.84 -2.37
CA HIS A 65 -1.81 4.52 -2.75
C HIS A 65 -1.05 4.54 -4.08
N THR A 66 -1.60 5.18 -5.11
CA THR A 66 -0.94 5.29 -6.42
C THR A 66 0.36 6.07 -6.34
N ASN A 67 0.37 7.21 -5.64
CA ASN A 67 1.58 8.03 -5.47
C ASN A 67 2.68 7.25 -4.74
N LEU A 68 2.33 6.55 -3.66
CA LEU A 68 3.26 5.71 -2.91
C LEU A 68 3.88 4.62 -3.81
N TYR A 69 3.07 3.96 -4.65
CA TYR A 69 3.56 2.96 -5.60
C TYR A 69 4.53 3.54 -6.64
N ILE A 70 4.22 4.74 -7.16
CA ILE A 70 5.10 5.44 -8.12
C ILE A 70 6.44 5.78 -7.46
N GLU A 71 6.42 6.35 -6.26
CA GLU A 71 7.65 6.70 -5.54
C GLU A 71 8.47 5.46 -5.17
N ARG A 72 7.83 4.36 -4.74
CA ARG A 72 8.50 3.07 -4.50
C ARG A 72 9.23 2.61 -5.76
N THR A 73 8.56 2.63 -6.91
CA THR A 73 9.15 2.26 -8.20
C THR A 73 10.32 3.16 -8.57
N ARG A 74 10.21 4.47 -8.29
CA ARG A 74 11.28 5.44 -8.53
C ARG A 74 12.51 5.16 -7.68
N ILE A 75 12.32 4.88 -6.39
CA ILE A 75 13.40 4.51 -5.46
C ILE A 75 14.10 3.24 -5.93
N THR A 76 13.36 2.18 -6.29
CA THR A 76 13.94 0.92 -6.78
C THR A 76 14.79 1.12 -8.05
N LYS A 77 14.32 1.94 -9.00
CA LYS A 77 15.12 2.27 -10.19
C LYS A 77 16.38 3.07 -9.85
N LEU A 78 16.28 3.99 -8.89
CA LEU A 78 17.43 4.78 -8.46
C LEU A 78 18.47 3.91 -7.75
N SER A 79 18.04 2.96 -6.90
CA SER A 79 18.96 2.05 -6.21
C SER A 79 19.76 1.18 -7.18
N GLU A 80 19.15 0.73 -8.27
CA GLU A 80 19.84 -0.01 -9.33
C GLU A 80 20.88 0.87 -10.04
N LYS A 81 20.51 2.11 -10.37
CA LYS A 81 21.39 3.05 -11.07
C LYS A 81 22.61 3.47 -10.23
N GLU A 82 22.38 3.75 -8.95
CA GLU A 82 23.40 4.22 -8.01
C GLU A 82 24.06 3.06 -7.24
N ASN A 83 23.68 1.81 -7.57
CA ASN A 83 24.24 0.58 -7.04
C ASN A 83 24.21 0.49 -5.49
N TRP A 84 23.09 0.90 -4.90
CA TRP A 84 22.88 0.88 -3.44
C TRP A 84 22.92 -0.55 -2.88
N SER A 85 23.31 -0.68 -1.62
CA SER A 85 23.16 -1.95 -0.90
C SER A 85 21.67 -2.26 -0.64
N LEU A 86 21.36 -3.54 -0.42
CA LEU A 86 20.01 -3.95 -0.03
C LEU A 86 19.54 -3.26 1.26
N GLU A 87 20.43 -3.12 2.24
CA GLU A 87 20.15 -2.42 3.49
C GLU A 87 19.77 -0.94 3.27
N GLU A 88 20.46 -0.28 2.33
CA GLU A 88 20.17 1.11 1.99
C GLU A 88 18.84 1.26 1.26
N LEU A 89 18.53 0.36 0.34
CA LEU A 89 17.24 0.30 -0.33
C LEU A 89 16.11 0.07 0.68
N ASP A 90 16.24 -0.92 1.56
CA ASP A 90 15.24 -1.24 2.58
C ASP A 90 15.00 -0.06 3.52
N ARG A 91 16.07 0.63 3.95
CA ARG A 91 15.96 1.86 4.75
C ARG A 91 15.16 2.94 4.02
N LYS A 92 15.47 3.20 2.74
CA LYS A 92 14.79 4.23 1.95
C LYS A 92 13.32 3.90 1.70
N LEU A 93 12.98 2.62 1.50
CA LEU A 93 11.60 2.17 1.38
C LEU A 93 10.83 2.31 2.70
N ALA A 94 11.45 1.97 3.83
CA ALA A 94 10.85 2.15 5.15
C ALA A 94 10.59 3.62 5.49
N GLU A 95 11.53 4.53 5.15
CA GLU A 95 11.36 5.99 5.30
C GLU A 95 10.14 6.50 4.51
N LEU A 96 9.97 6.03 3.28
CA LEU A 96 8.83 6.38 2.43
C LEU A 96 7.49 5.92 3.04
N GLU A 97 7.44 4.70 3.57
CA GLU A 97 6.22 4.15 4.18
C GLU A 97 5.84 4.86 5.49
N GLN A 98 6.82 5.28 6.29
CA GLN A 98 6.57 6.04 7.52
C GLN A 98 6.04 7.45 7.24
N GLY A 99 6.56 8.11 6.20
CA GLY A 99 6.09 9.45 5.80
C GLY A 99 4.67 9.50 5.22
N THR A 100 4.08 8.36 4.87
CA THR A 100 2.72 8.29 4.29
C THR A 100 1.62 8.07 5.35
N ASN A 101 2.01 7.78 6.60
CA ASN A 101 1.12 7.55 7.73
C ASN A 101 0.99 8.78 8.66
N ALA A 102 1.60 9.91 8.30
CA ALA A 102 1.39 11.24 8.90
C ALA A 102 0.41 12.05 8.04
#